data_AF-A0A9Q9ELZ3-F1
#
_entry.id   AF-A0A9Q9ELZ3-F1
#
_cell.length_a   1.000
_cell.length_b   1.000
_cell.length_c   1.000
_cell.angle_alpha   90.00
_cell.angle_beta   90.00
_cell.angle_gamma   90.00
#
_symmetry.space_group_name_H-M   'P 1'
#
loop_
_entity.id
_entity.type
_entity.pdbx_description
1 polymer ?
#
loop_
_entity_poly.entity_id
_entity_poly.type
_entity_poly.pdbx_seq_one_letter_code
_entity_poly.pdbx_strand_id
1 'polypeptide(L)'
;MADVETQTVICEIWSHSHAPPLHPPASVAFDLRKVPNPPKHVRDQYDGRSKRLSEHLLHGAVFVGLLERAAKEITQAINAIFSESLNRDAPGITTSSDHVSHDNVLPDADSSGDLTAADSVSSGCTNGPTVSDSGILDRSLVPVMNSRHPRVRHEPALQPLCDENLDSKEDPLSDSGEVVSGRSSGEEPKSDQVLRISCFCERGRHRSVAFAEELGRTLNKMPGTRSFQVVVRVQHRDVEVKSRDSGRMRRGGRGKSRVLGAAIVADQAELQDL
;
A
#
# COMPACT_ATOMS: atom_id res chain seq x y z
N MET A 1 -39.19 15.17 3.37
CA MET A 1 -38.29 14.14 2.82
C MET A 1 -37.50 13.64 4.00
N ALA A 2 -37.65 12.37 4.39
CA ALA A 2 -36.90 11.83 5.53
C ALA A 2 -35.43 11.75 5.13
N ASP A 3 -34.55 12.34 5.94
CA ASP A 3 -33.11 12.17 5.80
C ASP A 3 -32.80 10.70 6.08
N VAL A 4 -32.53 9.94 5.03
CA VAL A 4 -32.09 8.55 5.16
C VAL A 4 -30.69 8.62 5.75
N GLU A 5 -30.58 8.30 7.03
CA GLU A 5 -29.31 8.24 7.74
C GLU A 5 -28.44 7.18 7.05
N THR A 6 -27.40 7.62 6.36
CA THR A 6 -26.50 6.73 5.64
C THR A 6 -25.44 6.21 6.59
N GLN A 7 -25.34 4.89 6.72
CA GLN A 7 -24.30 4.30 7.55
C GLN A 7 -22.94 4.53 6.88
N THR A 8 -21.94 4.95 7.66
CA THR A 8 -20.59 5.17 7.15
C THR A 8 -19.68 4.01 7.53
N VAL A 9 -18.95 3.48 6.55
CA VAL A 9 -17.92 2.46 6.74
C VAL A 9 -16.56 3.09 6.43
N ILE A 10 -15.66 3.06 7.41
CA ILE A 10 -14.30 3.60 7.26
C ILE A 10 -13.36 2.47 6.84
N CYS A 11 -12.76 2.59 5.65
CA CYS A 11 -11.73 1.68 5.19
C CYS A 11 -10.34 2.25 5.49
N GLU A 12 -9.61 1.65 6.43
CA GLU A 12 -8.23 2.03 6.77
C GLU A 12 -7.24 1.11 6.06
N ILE A 13 -6.61 1.61 4.99
CA ILE A 13 -5.61 0.88 4.21
C ILE A 13 -4.22 1.24 4.72
N TRP A 14 -3.51 0.24 5.23
CA TRP A 14 -2.17 0.39 5.79
C TRP A 14 -1.15 -0.29 4.91
N SER A 15 -0.18 0.46 4.37
CA SER A 15 0.99 -0.13 3.74
C SER A 15 2.14 -0.26 4.73
N HIS A 16 2.77 -1.43 4.81
CA HIS A 16 3.90 -1.65 5.73
C HIS A 16 4.87 -2.76 5.28
N SER A 17 5.97 -2.95 6.03
CA SER A 17 6.90 -4.07 5.92
C SER A 17 6.30 -5.33 6.53
N HIS A 18 6.70 -6.51 6.06
CA HIS A 18 6.14 -7.77 6.56
C HIS A 18 6.33 -7.98 8.08
N ALA A 19 7.35 -7.35 8.66
CA ALA A 19 7.63 -7.35 10.09
C ALA A 19 7.97 -5.94 10.61
N PRO A 20 7.49 -5.53 11.80
CA PRO A 20 6.54 -6.25 12.66
C PRO A 20 5.10 -6.21 12.07
N PRO A 21 4.19 -7.11 12.50
CA PRO A 21 2.77 -7.04 12.09
C PRO A 21 2.10 -5.77 12.64
N LEU A 22 0.99 -5.37 12.01
CA LEU A 22 0.19 -4.24 12.48
C LEU A 22 -0.45 -4.56 13.83
N HIS A 23 -0.44 -3.56 14.71
CA HIS A 23 -1.17 -3.55 15.97
C HIS A 23 -2.07 -2.32 15.98
N PRO A 24 -3.40 -2.46 16.04
CA PRO A 24 -4.18 -3.71 16.05
C PRO A 24 -4.11 -4.51 14.73
N PRO A 25 -4.45 -5.82 14.74
CA PRO A 25 -4.44 -6.65 13.54
C PRO A 25 -5.45 -6.15 12.50
N ALA A 26 -5.12 -6.36 11.22
CA ALA A 26 -6.01 -6.05 10.12
C ALA A 26 -7.05 -7.16 9.92
N SER A 27 -8.24 -6.79 9.45
CA SER A 27 -9.31 -7.73 9.10
C SER A 27 -8.98 -8.49 7.82
N VAL A 28 -8.31 -7.83 6.87
CA VAL A 28 -7.88 -8.41 5.59
C VAL A 28 -6.42 -8.02 5.34
N ALA A 29 -5.61 -8.94 4.82
CA ALA A 29 -4.19 -8.71 4.58
C ALA A 29 -3.73 -9.23 3.20
N PHE A 30 -2.93 -8.43 2.49
CA PHE A 30 -2.43 -8.72 1.15
C PHE A 30 -0.89 -8.77 1.12
N ASP A 31 -0.34 -9.95 0.77
CA ASP A 31 1.11 -10.16 0.63
C ASP A 31 1.60 -9.85 -0.80
N LEU A 32 2.37 -8.77 -0.92
CA LEU A 32 2.90 -8.28 -2.19
C LEU A 32 4.33 -8.75 -2.48
N ARG A 33 4.88 -9.67 -1.68
CA ARG A 33 6.22 -10.23 -1.93
C ARG A 33 6.29 -11.08 -3.19
N LYS A 34 5.15 -11.67 -3.59
CA LYS A 34 4.98 -12.44 -4.84
C LYS A 34 4.93 -11.58 -6.09
N VAL A 35 4.67 -10.28 -5.96
CA VAL A 35 4.66 -9.34 -7.11
C VAL A 35 6.10 -9.12 -7.60
N PRO A 36 6.36 -9.15 -8.92
CA PRO A 36 7.68 -8.86 -9.49
C PRO A 36 8.30 -7.59 -8.92
N ASN A 37 9.60 -7.64 -8.65
CA ASN A 37 10.32 -6.53 -8.05
C ASN A 37 10.63 -5.48 -9.13
N PRO A 38 10.29 -4.19 -8.93
CA PRO A 38 10.64 -3.15 -9.88
C PRO A 38 12.17 -3.05 -10.11
N PRO A 39 12.62 -2.58 -11.29
CA PRO A 39 14.03 -2.42 -11.61
C PRO A 39 14.77 -1.61 -10.54
N LYS A 40 16.01 -2.02 -10.24
CA LYS A 40 16.81 -1.44 -9.16
C LYS A 40 16.89 0.09 -9.23
N HIS A 41 17.18 0.63 -10.41
CA HIS A 41 17.31 2.09 -10.59
C HIS A 41 16.02 2.85 -10.27
N VAL A 42 14.83 2.26 -10.53
CA VAL A 42 13.53 2.87 -10.17
C VAL A 42 13.33 2.82 -8.66
N ARG A 43 13.65 1.69 -8.01
CA ARG A 43 13.48 1.54 -6.55
C ARG A 43 14.36 2.48 -5.73
N ASP A 44 15.58 2.70 -6.20
CA ASP A 44 16.56 3.51 -5.47
C ASP A 44 16.18 5.00 -5.55
N GLN A 45 15.52 5.41 -6.65
CA GLN A 45 15.11 6.80 -6.89
C GLN A 45 13.71 7.14 -6.37
N TYR A 46 12.80 6.16 -6.35
CA TYR A 46 11.38 6.40 -6.12
C TYR A 46 10.78 5.49 -5.05
N ASP A 47 9.74 5.97 -4.37
CA ASP A 47 8.88 5.19 -3.49
C ASP A 47 7.55 4.84 -4.19
N GLY A 48 6.69 4.08 -3.51
CA GLY A 48 5.41 3.66 -4.07
C GLY A 48 4.39 4.77 -4.32
N ARG A 49 4.62 6.01 -3.86
CA ARG A 49 3.74 7.15 -4.17
C ARG A 49 4.06 7.76 -5.53
N SER A 50 5.25 7.47 -6.07
CA SER A 50 5.66 8.02 -7.35
C SER A 50 4.85 7.42 -8.52
N LYS A 51 4.44 8.29 -9.44
CA LYS A 51 3.73 7.89 -10.66
C LYS A 51 4.54 6.88 -11.48
N ARG A 52 5.86 7.11 -11.61
CA ARG A 52 6.75 6.28 -12.42
C ARG A 52 6.89 4.84 -11.89
N LEU A 53 6.95 4.67 -10.57
CA LEU A 53 6.98 3.32 -9.97
C LEU A 53 5.61 2.65 -10.08
N SER A 54 4.52 3.39 -9.80
CA SER A 54 3.16 2.86 -9.94
C SER A 54 2.87 2.39 -11.37
N GLU A 55 3.19 3.21 -12.38
CA GLU A 55 3.05 2.85 -13.79
C GLU A 55 3.79 1.55 -14.11
N HIS A 56 5.03 1.40 -13.66
CA HIS A 56 5.79 0.16 -13.89
C HIS A 56 5.10 -1.08 -13.28
N LEU A 57 4.55 -0.96 -12.06
CA LEU A 57 3.82 -2.05 -11.43
C LEU A 57 2.50 -2.36 -12.14
N LEU A 58 1.78 -1.35 -12.62
CA LEU A 58 0.51 -1.49 -13.34
C LEU A 58 0.65 -2.18 -14.70
N HIS A 59 1.84 -2.19 -15.32
CA HIS A 59 2.10 -3.01 -16.51
C HIS A 59 2.16 -4.51 -16.19
N GLY A 60 2.33 -4.89 -14.92
CA GLY A 60 2.41 -6.29 -14.50
C GLY A 60 1.03 -6.90 -14.25
N ALA A 61 0.66 -7.92 -15.02
CA ALA A 61 -0.62 -8.63 -14.88
C ALA A 61 -0.83 -9.20 -13.45
N VAL A 62 0.24 -9.65 -12.79
CA VAL A 62 0.17 -10.16 -11.41
C VAL A 62 -0.26 -9.08 -10.41
N PHE A 63 0.20 -7.84 -10.60
CA PHE A 63 -0.16 -6.72 -9.72
C PHE A 63 -1.61 -6.29 -9.94
N VAL A 64 -2.02 -6.15 -11.21
CA VAL A 64 -3.40 -5.77 -11.57
C VAL A 64 -4.41 -6.82 -11.11
N GLY A 65 -4.15 -8.11 -11.37
CA GLY A 65 -5.05 -9.18 -10.93
C GLY A 65 -5.18 -9.27 -9.40
N LEU A 66 -4.11 -8.96 -8.67
CA LEU A 66 -4.17 -8.86 -7.20
C LEU A 66 -4.97 -7.64 -6.73
N LEU A 67 -4.86 -6.50 -7.43
CA LEU A 67 -5.61 -5.28 -7.13
C LEU A 67 -7.12 -5.49 -7.32
N GLU A 68 -7.51 -6.12 -8.43
CA GLU A 68 -8.90 -6.47 -8.72
C GLU A 68 -9.47 -7.46 -7.71
N ARG A 69 -8.70 -8.50 -7.36
CA ARG A 69 -9.07 -9.46 -6.32
C ARG A 69 -9.29 -8.78 -4.98
N ALA A 70 -8.35 -7.91 -4.56
CA ALA A 70 -8.43 -7.20 -3.30
C ALA A 70 -9.63 -6.26 -3.25
N ALA A 71 -9.91 -5.52 -4.33
CA ALA A 71 -11.07 -4.65 -4.42
C ALA A 71 -12.38 -5.45 -4.24
N LYS A 72 -12.51 -6.60 -4.92
CA LYS A 72 -13.68 -7.49 -4.78
C LYS A 72 -13.86 -8.01 -3.36
N GLU A 73 -12.76 -8.48 -2.74
CA GLU A 73 -12.77 -9.02 -1.37
C GLU A 73 -13.18 -7.95 -0.35
N ILE A 74 -12.68 -6.72 -0.50
CA ILE A 74 -13.05 -5.59 0.36
C ILE A 74 -14.51 -5.20 0.18
N THR A 75 -15.02 -5.15 -1.06
CA THR A 75 -16.45 -4.90 -1.32
C THR A 75 -17.33 -5.94 -0.62
N GLN A 76 -16.94 -7.22 -0.68
CA GLN A 76 -17.67 -8.29 0.00
C GLN A 76 -17.65 -8.11 1.53
N ALA A 77 -16.49 -7.76 2.10
CA ALA A 77 -16.36 -7.50 3.53
C ALA A 77 -17.21 -6.29 3.98
N ILE A 78 -17.24 -5.20 3.21
CA ILE A 78 -18.08 -4.03 3.49
C ILE A 78 -19.57 -4.41 3.50
N ASN A 79 -20.01 -5.19 2.50
CA ASN A 79 -21.40 -5.65 2.42
C ASN A 79 -21.79 -6.57 3.58
N ALA A 80 -20.87 -7.42 4.04
CA ALA A 80 -21.09 -8.30 5.20
C ALA A 80 -21.25 -7.49 6.49
N ILE A 81 -20.33 -6.55 6.73
CA ILE A 81 -20.33 -5.63 7.86
C ILE A 81 -21.64 -4.82 7.93
N PHE A 82 -22.13 -4.37 6.76
CA PHE A 82 -23.41 -3.67 6.65
C PHE A 82 -24.63 -4.58 6.87
N SER A 83 -24.57 -5.85 6.42
CA SER A 83 -25.66 -6.79 6.65
C SER A 83 -25.79 -7.18 8.13
N GLU A 84 -24.67 -7.22 8.85
CA GLU A 84 -24.64 -7.51 10.29
C GLU A 84 -25.20 -6.37 11.14
N SER A 85 -24.99 -5.09 10.76
CA SER A 85 -25.57 -3.96 11.49
C SER A 85 -27.10 -3.96 11.41
N LEU A 86 -27.67 -4.26 10.25
CA LEU A 86 -29.13 -4.33 10.09
C LEU A 86 -29.80 -5.39 10.98
N ASN A 87 -29.10 -6.49 11.27
CA ASN A 87 -29.65 -7.56 12.10
C ASN A 87 -29.57 -7.25 13.61
N ARG A 88 -28.65 -6.39 14.04
CA ARG A 88 -28.46 -6.05 15.47
C ARG A 88 -29.58 -5.16 16.02
N ASP A 89 -30.19 -4.35 15.16
CA ASP A 89 -31.25 -3.42 15.56
C ASP A 89 -32.62 -4.11 15.66
N ALA A 90 -32.73 -5.41 15.36
CA ALA A 90 -33.91 -6.18 15.72
C ALA A 90 -33.95 -6.30 17.26
N PRO A 91 -34.86 -5.60 17.95
CA PRO A 91 -34.88 -5.58 19.41
C PRO A 91 -35.08 -7.01 19.88
N GLY A 92 -34.01 -7.58 20.45
CA GLY A 92 -34.04 -8.89 21.05
C GLY A 92 -35.15 -8.93 22.08
N ILE A 93 -36.21 -9.66 21.76
CA ILE A 93 -37.05 -10.30 22.77
C ILE A 93 -36.07 -11.06 23.65
N THR A 94 -35.80 -10.53 24.84
CA THR A 94 -35.07 -11.21 25.88
C THR A 94 -35.86 -12.46 26.23
N THR A 95 -35.58 -13.57 25.54
CA THR A 95 -35.95 -14.88 26.02
C THR A 95 -35.03 -15.16 27.20
N SER A 96 -35.44 -14.65 28.35
CA SER A 96 -35.05 -15.16 29.67
C SER A 96 -35.38 -16.65 29.68
N SER A 97 -34.49 -17.47 29.15
CA SER A 97 -34.58 -18.92 29.30
C SER A 97 -33.81 -19.27 30.55
N ASP A 98 -34.57 -19.35 31.62
CA ASP A 98 -34.21 -19.93 32.90
C ASP A 98 -33.46 -21.26 32.75
N HIS A 99 -32.46 -21.42 33.62
CA HIS A 99 -32.11 -22.65 34.32
C HIS A 99 -32.62 -23.98 33.74
N VAL A 100 -31.74 -24.76 33.10
CA VAL A 100 -31.71 -26.21 33.31
C VAL A 100 -30.25 -26.68 33.36
N SER A 101 -29.79 -26.95 34.58
CA SER A 101 -28.64 -27.78 34.88
C SER A 101 -28.87 -29.17 34.29
N HIS A 102 -27.92 -29.71 33.53
CA HIS A 102 -27.80 -31.16 33.39
C HIS A 102 -26.35 -31.54 33.08
N ASP A 103 -25.70 -32.07 34.12
CA ASP A 103 -24.57 -32.98 34.03
C ASP A 103 -24.79 -34.02 32.91
N ASN A 104 -23.79 -34.24 32.06
CA ASN A 104 -23.53 -35.55 31.46
C ASN A 104 -22.14 -35.66 30.81
N VAL A 105 -21.25 -36.32 31.57
CA VAL A 105 -20.46 -37.50 31.19
C VAL A 105 -19.71 -37.48 29.85
N LEU A 106 -18.38 -37.47 29.95
CA LEU A 106 -17.43 -37.89 28.92
C LEU A 106 -17.67 -39.34 28.48
N PRO A 107 -17.60 -39.63 27.17
CA PRO A 107 -17.09 -40.89 26.69
C PRO A 107 -15.69 -40.70 26.09
N ASP A 108 -14.72 -41.32 26.74
CA ASP A 108 -13.44 -41.70 26.13
C ASP A 108 -13.71 -42.70 25.00
N ALA A 109 -13.23 -42.42 23.78
CA ALA A 109 -13.11 -43.43 22.74
C ALA A 109 -11.99 -43.06 21.77
N ASP A 110 -10.85 -43.73 21.97
CA ASP A 110 -9.80 -43.95 20.99
C ASP A 110 -10.38 -44.42 19.65
N SER A 111 -9.97 -43.81 18.55
CA SER A 111 -10.10 -44.43 17.23
C SER A 111 -8.95 -44.02 16.33
N SER A 112 -7.95 -44.87 16.32
CA SER A 112 -6.87 -44.93 15.34
C SER A 112 -7.40 -45.57 14.05
N GLY A 113 -7.28 -44.85 12.94
CA GLY A 113 -7.38 -45.36 11.56
C GLY A 113 -6.65 -44.34 10.70
N ASP A 114 -5.44 -44.57 10.20
CA ASP A 114 -5.00 -45.62 9.29
C ASP A 114 -5.81 -45.70 7.99
N LEU A 115 -5.04 -45.86 6.90
CA LEU A 115 -5.41 -46.28 5.55
C LEU A 115 -5.60 -45.21 4.46
N THR A 116 -4.56 -45.19 3.62
CA THR A 116 -4.58 -45.47 2.18
C THR A 116 -4.64 -44.31 1.19
N ALA A 117 -3.50 -44.19 0.51
CA ALA A 117 -3.33 -43.63 -0.82
C ALA A 117 -4.35 -44.19 -1.82
N ALA A 118 -4.90 -43.31 -2.64
CA ALA A 118 -5.40 -43.66 -3.96
C ALA A 118 -4.94 -42.57 -4.94
N ASP A 119 -3.94 -42.97 -5.73
CA ASP A 119 -3.63 -42.44 -7.05
C ASP A 119 -4.91 -42.23 -7.87
N SER A 120 -5.02 -41.09 -8.54
CA SER A 120 -6.00 -40.90 -9.61
C SER A 120 -5.41 -40.03 -10.70
N VAL A 121 -4.76 -40.74 -11.60
CA VAL A 121 -4.40 -40.34 -12.95
C VAL A 121 -5.64 -39.96 -13.77
N SER A 122 -5.64 -38.77 -14.37
CA SER A 122 -6.50 -38.38 -15.50
C SER A 122 -5.61 -37.55 -16.42
N SER A 123 -4.96 -38.08 -17.47
CA SER A 123 -5.46 -38.71 -18.70
C SER A 123 -6.50 -37.89 -19.47
N GLY A 124 -6.09 -37.41 -20.65
CA GLY A 124 -6.92 -36.86 -21.74
C GLY A 124 -7.17 -35.35 -21.65
N CYS A 125 -7.08 -34.53 -22.70
CA CYS A 125 -7.18 -34.81 -24.13
C CYS A 125 -6.42 -33.74 -24.94
N THR A 126 -5.65 -34.22 -25.90
CA THR A 126 -5.13 -33.49 -27.05
C THR A 126 -6.27 -33.02 -27.96
N ASN A 127 -6.26 -31.75 -28.37
CA ASN A 127 -6.85 -31.28 -29.62
C ASN A 127 -6.01 -30.10 -30.13
N GLY A 128 -5.14 -30.35 -31.10
CA GLY A 128 -4.74 -29.32 -32.08
C GLY A 128 -5.79 -29.25 -33.21
N PRO A 129 -5.44 -28.73 -34.39
CA PRO A 129 -4.91 -27.39 -34.65
C PRO A 129 -5.83 -26.65 -35.65
N THR A 130 -5.86 -25.32 -35.62
CA THR A 130 -6.31 -24.54 -36.79
C THR A 130 -5.33 -23.40 -37.06
N VAL A 131 -4.51 -23.68 -38.06
CA VAL A 131 -3.78 -22.76 -38.92
C VAL A 131 -4.69 -21.62 -39.39
N SER A 132 -4.20 -20.39 -39.24
CA SER A 132 -4.59 -19.26 -40.08
C SER A 132 -3.30 -18.48 -40.34
N ASP A 133 -2.63 -18.96 -41.37
CA ASP A 133 -1.59 -18.32 -42.13
C ASP A 133 -2.05 -16.94 -42.62
N SER A 134 -1.29 -15.89 -42.31
CA SER A 134 -1.35 -14.58 -42.96
C SER A 134 -0.17 -13.73 -42.51
N GLY A 135 0.70 -13.38 -43.46
CA GLY A 135 1.35 -12.06 -43.44
C GLY A 135 2.81 -12.03 -43.02
N ILE A 136 3.65 -12.55 -43.90
CA ILE A 136 5.02 -12.08 -44.15
C ILE A 136 5.04 -10.55 -44.21
N LEU A 137 5.77 -9.91 -43.29
CA LEU A 137 6.58 -8.73 -43.61
C LEU A 137 7.87 -8.75 -42.78
N ASP A 138 8.89 -9.19 -43.48
CA ASP A 138 10.30 -8.89 -43.30
C ASP A 138 10.53 -7.45 -42.80
N ARG A 139 11.20 -7.32 -41.65
CA ARG A 139 11.79 -6.04 -41.25
C ARG A 139 13.06 -6.26 -40.44
N SER A 140 14.14 -6.36 -41.21
CA SER A 140 15.39 -5.62 -41.01
C SER A 140 16.07 -5.74 -39.65
N LEU A 141 17.09 -6.61 -39.67
CA LEU A 141 18.28 -6.60 -38.83
C LEU A 141 18.80 -5.17 -38.59
N VAL A 142 18.70 -4.67 -37.37
CA VAL A 142 19.51 -3.54 -36.90
C VAL A 142 20.67 -4.06 -36.05
N PRO A 143 21.91 -3.60 -36.32
CA PRO A 143 23.09 -4.11 -35.66
C PRO A 143 23.22 -3.62 -34.22
N VAL A 144 23.62 -4.56 -33.37
CA VAL A 144 24.10 -4.39 -32.00
C VAL A 144 25.25 -3.37 -31.98
N MET A 145 25.02 -2.19 -31.38
CA MET A 145 26.10 -1.28 -30.99
C MET A 145 26.33 -1.36 -29.48
N ASN A 146 27.46 -1.98 -29.16
CA ASN A 146 28.01 -2.18 -27.83
C ASN A 146 28.72 -0.89 -27.37
N SER A 147 28.01 0.01 -26.70
CA SER A 147 28.61 1.23 -26.13
C SER A 147 29.21 0.93 -24.75
N ARG A 148 30.51 0.62 -24.75
CA ARG A 148 31.35 0.54 -23.54
C ARG A 148 31.49 1.95 -22.93
N HIS A 149 30.85 2.21 -21.80
CA HIS A 149 31.14 3.39 -21.00
C HIS A 149 32.36 3.14 -20.07
N PRO A 150 33.30 4.10 -19.96
CA PRO A 150 34.43 4.00 -19.03
C PRO A 150 33.98 4.11 -17.58
N ARG A 151 34.48 3.18 -16.77
CA ARG A 151 34.23 3.02 -15.34
C ARG A 151 35.06 4.05 -14.56
N VAL A 152 34.48 5.21 -14.24
CA VAL A 152 35.11 6.18 -13.32
C VAL A 152 35.02 5.64 -11.90
N ARG A 153 36.16 5.22 -11.34
CA ARG A 153 36.30 4.90 -9.92
C ARG A 153 36.35 6.22 -9.15
N HIS A 154 35.36 6.46 -8.30
CA HIS A 154 35.47 7.46 -7.24
C HIS A 154 35.76 6.75 -5.92
N GLU A 155 36.92 7.07 -5.35
CA GLU A 155 37.27 6.82 -3.94
C GLU A 155 36.26 7.52 -3.01
N PRO A 156 35.82 6.87 -1.91
CA PRO A 156 35.11 7.55 -0.85
C PRO A 156 36.10 8.24 0.10
N ALA A 157 36.04 9.58 0.14
CA ALA A 157 36.67 10.38 1.17
C ALA A 157 35.98 10.19 2.53
N LEU A 158 36.83 10.14 3.55
CA LEU A 158 36.57 9.96 4.98
C LEU A 158 35.38 10.80 5.51
N GLN A 159 34.55 10.16 6.34
CA GLN A 159 33.47 10.81 7.09
C GLN A 159 34.05 11.60 8.28
N PRO A 160 33.58 12.83 8.57
CA PRO A 160 33.86 13.51 9.83
C PRO A 160 32.96 12.95 10.93
N LEU A 161 33.59 12.59 12.05
CA LEU A 161 32.97 12.39 13.35
C LEU A 161 32.51 13.76 13.86
N CYS A 162 31.22 13.92 14.18
CA CYS A 162 30.76 15.07 14.95
C CYS A 162 29.74 14.63 16.01
N ASP A 163 30.26 14.61 17.24
CA ASP A 163 29.75 15.22 18.47
C ASP A 163 28.31 14.96 18.91
N GLU A 164 28.28 14.28 20.05
CA GLU A 164 27.16 14.09 20.96
C GLU A 164 26.82 15.43 21.63
N ASN A 165 25.59 15.92 21.46
CA ASN A 165 25.03 16.95 22.32
C ASN A 165 23.72 16.45 22.93
N LEU A 166 23.85 15.98 24.16
CA LEU A 166 22.77 15.88 25.15
C LEU A 166 22.39 17.31 25.57
N ASP A 167 21.18 17.76 25.24
CA ASP A 167 20.56 18.89 25.94
C ASP A 167 19.15 18.48 26.38
N SER A 168 19.09 18.04 27.63
CA SER A 168 17.87 17.74 28.37
C SER A 168 17.21 19.06 28.79
N LYS A 169 15.97 19.30 28.36
CA LYS A 169 15.11 20.33 28.96
C LYS A 169 13.81 19.70 29.41
N GLU A 170 13.79 19.41 30.70
CA GLU A 170 12.57 19.23 31.47
C GLU A 170 12.00 20.60 31.78
N ASP A 171 10.67 20.76 31.72
CA ASP A 171 9.97 21.77 32.49
C ASP A 171 8.50 21.38 32.72
N PRO A 172 7.88 21.88 33.81
CA PRO A 172 6.88 21.15 34.59
C PRO A 172 5.44 21.67 34.43
N LEU A 173 4.52 20.76 34.78
CA LEU A 173 3.19 20.93 35.42
C LEU A 173 2.59 22.34 35.48
N SER A 174 1.34 22.48 34.99
CA SER A 174 0.23 23.15 35.68
C SER A 174 -0.91 23.43 34.70
N ASP A 175 -2.09 22.82 34.90
CA ASP A 175 -3.32 23.59 35.12
C ASP A 175 -4.49 22.67 35.52
N SER A 176 -5.06 22.94 36.68
CA SER A 176 -6.20 22.26 37.28
C SER A 176 -7.46 23.12 37.08
N GLY A 177 -8.15 22.88 35.96
CA GLY A 177 -9.36 23.61 35.58
C GLY A 177 -10.64 22.76 35.67
N GLU A 178 -11.42 23.03 36.71
CA GLU A 178 -12.89 23.11 36.78
C GLU A 178 -13.77 22.06 36.06
N VAL A 179 -14.48 21.27 36.87
CA VAL A 179 -15.38 20.19 36.45
C VAL A 179 -16.81 20.73 36.32
N VAL A 180 -17.23 21.11 35.12
CA VAL A 180 -18.62 21.49 34.82
C VAL A 180 -19.41 20.26 34.36
N SER A 181 -20.22 19.70 35.27
CA SER A 181 -21.06 18.52 35.00
C SER A 181 -22.38 18.92 34.34
N GLY A 182 -22.33 19.16 33.02
CA GLY A 182 -23.50 19.27 32.17
C GLY A 182 -23.94 17.90 31.66
N ARG A 183 -25.04 17.36 32.19
CA ARG A 183 -25.73 16.17 31.64
C ARG A 183 -26.35 16.52 30.29
N SER A 184 -25.54 16.51 29.24
CA SER A 184 -26.01 16.33 27.87
C SER A 184 -26.50 14.88 27.76
N SER A 185 -27.77 14.69 27.41
CA SER A 185 -28.29 13.41 26.94
C SER A 185 -27.57 13.10 25.64
N GLY A 186 -26.36 12.54 25.77
CA GLY A 186 -25.48 12.20 24.67
C GLY A 186 -26.16 11.17 23.80
N GLU A 187 -26.57 11.61 22.62
CA GLU A 187 -26.74 10.73 21.48
C GLU A 187 -25.37 10.05 21.29
N GLU A 188 -25.23 8.82 21.77
CA GLU A 188 -24.02 8.05 21.51
C GLU A 188 -23.89 7.94 19.98
N PRO A 189 -22.81 8.48 19.39
CA PRO A 189 -22.63 8.40 17.95
C PRO A 189 -22.61 6.91 17.58
N LYS A 190 -23.48 6.52 16.65
CA LYS A 190 -23.48 5.17 16.07
C LYS A 190 -22.05 4.81 15.73
N SER A 191 -21.56 3.72 16.32
CA SER A 191 -20.16 3.32 16.19
C SER A 191 -19.78 3.18 14.71
N ASP A 192 -18.89 4.04 14.23
CA ASP A 192 -18.33 3.92 12.88
C ASP A 192 -17.71 2.53 12.71
N GLN A 193 -18.15 1.80 11.70
CA GLN A 193 -17.58 0.48 11.41
C GLN A 193 -16.28 0.66 10.65
N VAL A 194 -15.17 0.24 11.27
CA VAL A 194 -13.83 0.39 10.72
C VAL A 194 -13.35 -0.96 10.14
N LEU A 195 -13.13 -1.00 8.83
CA LEU A 195 -12.49 -2.12 8.13
C LEU A 195 -11.00 -1.83 7.95
N ARG A 196 -10.15 -2.55 8.67
CA ARG A 196 -8.68 -2.41 8.56
C ARG A 196 -8.11 -3.36 7.52
N ILE A 197 -7.36 -2.80 6.58
CA ILE A 197 -6.76 -3.51 5.45
C ILE A 197 -5.24 -3.37 5.54
N SER A 198 -4.54 -4.49 5.54
CA SER A 198 -3.08 -4.56 5.54
C SER A 198 -2.55 -4.86 4.14
N CYS A 199 -1.55 -4.10 3.69
CA CYS A 199 -0.84 -4.33 2.44
C CYS A 199 0.66 -4.35 2.76
N PHE A 200 1.35 -5.47 2.58
CA PHE A 200 2.74 -5.57 2.98
C PHE A 200 3.68 -6.12 1.92
N CYS A 201 4.92 -5.65 1.96
CA CYS A 201 6.03 -6.17 1.17
C CYS A 201 7.28 -6.26 2.03
N GLU A 202 8.43 -6.60 1.44
CA GLU A 202 9.67 -6.82 2.21
C GLU A 202 10.04 -5.64 3.12
N ARG A 203 10.06 -4.42 2.57
CA ARG A 203 10.53 -3.21 3.28
C ARG A 203 9.46 -2.12 3.46
N GLY A 204 8.23 -2.36 3.00
CA GLY A 204 7.13 -1.41 3.18
C GLY A 204 7.21 -0.09 2.40
N ARG A 205 8.14 0.05 1.43
CA ARG A 205 8.40 1.35 0.75
C ARG A 205 7.96 1.45 -0.72
N HIS A 206 7.79 0.32 -1.40
CA HIS A 206 7.55 0.29 -2.85
C HIS A 206 6.20 -0.36 -3.17
N ARG A 207 6.19 -1.68 -3.37
CA ARG A 207 5.02 -2.45 -3.82
C ARG A 207 3.80 -2.23 -2.92
N SER A 208 3.97 -2.30 -1.60
CA SER A 208 2.88 -2.08 -0.63
C SER A 208 2.27 -0.69 -0.68
N VAL A 209 3.10 0.33 -0.82
CA VAL A 209 2.68 1.74 -0.87
C VAL A 209 1.92 2.00 -2.17
N ALA A 210 2.48 1.59 -3.30
CA ALA A 210 1.82 1.73 -4.60
C ALA A 210 0.49 0.98 -4.65
N PHE A 211 0.46 -0.25 -4.11
CA PHE A 211 -0.77 -1.04 -4.04
C PHE A 211 -1.84 -0.37 -3.18
N ALA A 212 -1.48 0.13 -1.99
CA ALA A 212 -2.42 0.81 -1.10
C ALA A 212 -3.01 2.09 -1.73
N GLU A 213 -2.18 2.87 -2.43
CA GLU A 213 -2.60 4.08 -3.15
C GLU A 213 -3.58 3.76 -4.30
N GLU A 214 -3.23 2.80 -5.17
CA GLU A 214 -4.11 2.41 -6.28
C GLU A 214 -5.39 1.72 -5.80
N LEU A 215 -5.33 0.95 -4.71
CA LEU A 215 -6.50 0.36 -4.08
C LEU A 215 -7.41 1.44 -3.51
N GLY A 216 -6.85 2.44 -2.83
CA GLY A 216 -7.63 3.57 -2.33
C GLY A 216 -8.33 4.36 -3.43
N ARG A 217 -7.65 4.60 -4.56
CA ARG A 217 -8.27 5.21 -5.76
C ARG A 217 -9.38 4.34 -6.35
N THR A 218 -9.19 3.03 -6.38
CA THR A 218 -10.18 2.08 -6.89
C THR A 218 -11.43 2.08 -6.02
N LEU A 219 -11.27 2.02 -4.69
CA LEU A 219 -12.39 2.05 -3.75
C LEU A 219 -13.13 3.40 -3.74
N ASN A 220 -12.42 4.52 -3.87
CA ASN A 220 -13.05 5.85 -3.98
C ASN A 220 -13.88 6.04 -5.26
N LYS A 221 -13.62 5.26 -6.31
CA LYS A 221 -14.43 5.26 -7.54
C LYS A 221 -15.66 4.35 -7.45
N MET A 222 -15.76 3.54 -6.39
CA MET A 222 -16.90 2.67 -6.20
C MET A 222 -18.14 3.55 -6.04
N PRO A 223 -19.20 3.32 -6.83
CA PRO A 223 -20.43 4.07 -6.66
C PRO A 223 -20.94 3.80 -5.25
N GLY A 224 -21.16 4.87 -4.48
CA GLY A 224 -21.86 4.76 -3.21
C GLY A 224 -23.20 4.07 -3.46
N THR A 225 -23.49 3.02 -2.71
CA THR A 225 -24.85 2.49 -2.69
C THR A 225 -25.73 3.49 -1.94
N ARG A 226 -27.04 3.48 -2.18
CA ARG A 226 -27.97 4.36 -1.45
C ARG A 226 -27.99 4.09 0.07
N SER A 227 -27.43 2.97 0.49
CA SER A 227 -27.48 2.43 1.84
C SER A 227 -26.27 2.78 2.71
N PHE A 228 -25.08 3.00 2.12
CA PHE A 228 -23.89 3.30 2.91
C PHE A 228 -22.88 4.19 2.17
N GLN A 229 -22.11 4.95 2.95
CA GLN A 229 -20.98 5.74 2.48
C GLN A 229 -19.67 5.03 2.85
N VAL A 230 -18.73 4.93 1.91
CA VAL A 230 -17.39 4.41 2.18
C VAL A 230 -16.41 5.57 2.27
N VAL A 231 -15.72 5.69 3.40
CA VAL A 231 -14.65 6.68 3.61
C VAL A 231 -13.32 5.94 3.60
N VAL A 232 -12.47 6.21 2.60
CA VAL A 232 -11.18 5.54 2.46
C VAL A 232 -10.05 6.40 3.06
N ARG A 233 -9.24 5.80 3.93
CA ARG A 233 -8.05 6.40 4.53
C ARG A 233 -6.84 5.53 4.20
N VAL A 234 -5.81 6.13 3.59
CA VAL A 234 -4.56 5.44 3.25
C VAL A 234 -3.46 5.92 4.18
N GLN A 235 -2.75 4.99 4.81
CA GLN A 235 -1.66 5.25 5.73
C GLN A 235 -0.42 4.41 5.36
N HIS A 236 0.76 4.99 5.52
CA HIS A 236 2.03 4.33 5.20
C HIS A 236 2.95 4.31 6.41
N ARG A 237 3.25 3.13 6.94
CA ARG A 237 4.07 3.00 8.15
C ARG A 237 5.55 3.34 7.90
N ASP A 238 6.12 2.79 6.82
CA ASP A 238 7.58 2.81 6.59
C ASP A 238 8.01 3.85 5.55
N VAL A 239 7.08 4.72 5.12
CA VAL A 239 7.40 5.87 4.28
C VAL A 239 7.58 7.06 5.19
N GLU A 240 8.83 7.31 5.55
CA GLU A 240 9.19 8.52 6.29
C GLU A 240 8.61 9.74 5.56
N VAL A 241 7.82 10.53 6.28
CA VAL A 241 7.51 11.89 5.87
C VAL A 241 8.86 12.59 5.91
N LYS A 242 9.53 12.73 4.76
CA LYS A 242 10.76 13.52 4.64
C LYS A 242 10.44 14.88 5.25
N SER A 243 10.84 15.06 6.51
CA SER A 243 10.71 16.33 7.17
C SER A 243 11.45 17.32 6.27
N ARG A 244 10.80 18.44 5.98
CA ARG A 244 11.36 19.49 5.12
C ARG A 244 12.69 20.05 5.65
N ASP A 245 13.17 19.56 6.80
CA ASP A 245 14.38 19.98 7.48
C ASP A 245 15.69 19.42 6.94
N SER A 246 15.65 18.36 6.11
CA SER A 246 16.86 17.91 5.40
C SER A 246 17.35 18.93 4.34
N GLY A 247 16.62 20.01 4.11
CA GLY A 247 16.97 21.11 3.21
C GLY A 247 17.99 22.11 3.76
N ARG A 248 18.38 22.08 5.04
CA ARG A 248 19.26 23.15 5.60
C ARG A 248 20.75 22.83 5.69
N MET A 249 21.21 21.61 5.39
CA MET A 249 22.63 21.23 5.61
C MET A 249 23.56 21.22 4.39
N ARG A 250 23.25 21.89 3.26
CA ARG A 250 24.26 22.06 2.17
C ARG A 250 24.36 23.46 1.54
N ARG A 251 24.01 24.51 2.27
CA ARG A 251 24.52 25.88 2.00
C ARG A 251 25.65 26.23 2.97
N GLY A 252 26.71 25.44 2.94
CA GLY A 252 27.90 25.67 3.73
C GLY A 252 29.14 25.25 2.95
N GLY A 253 29.65 26.16 2.12
CA GLY A 253 31.06 26.20 1.74
C GLY A 253 31.53 25.22 0.66
N ARG A 254 31.78 25.77 -0.54
CA ARG A 254 33.17 25.94 -1.00
C ARG A 254 33.19 26.81 -2.25
N GLY A 255 33.65 28.05 -2.05
CA GLY A 255 34.05 28.91 -3.14
C GLY A 255 35.12 28.25 -4.01
N LYS A 256 35.03 28.49 -5.31
CA LYS A 256 36.18 28.55 -6.19
C LYS A 256 36.03 29.81 -7.03
N SER A 257 36.78 30.83 -6.62
CA SER A 257 37.26 31.88 -7.50
C SER A 257 37.72 31.26 -8.81
N ARG A 258 37.21 31.78 -9.93
CA ARG A 258 37.99 31.83 -11.16
C ARG A 258 38.09 33.29 -11.59
N VAL A 259 39.28 33.79 -11.30
CA VAL A 259 39.91 35.00 -11.79
C VAL A 259 40.13 34.84 -13.31
N LEU A 260 39.84 35.92 -14.05
CA LEU A 260 40.38 36.39 -15.34
C LEU A 260 40.79 35.37 -16.43
N GLY A 261 40.32 35.64 -17.66
CA GLY A 261 40.90 35.10 -18.88
C GLY A 261 40.17 35.59 -20.13
N ALA A 262 40.54 36.80 -20.59
CA ALA A 262 40.12 37.37 -21.87
C ALA A 262 40.84 36.71 -23.06
N ALA A 263 40.15 36.56 -24.20
CA ALA A 263 40.66 36.57 -25.59
C ALA A 263 39.45 36.47 -26.54
N ILE A 264 39.02 37.53 -27.24
CA ILE A 264 39.43 37.95 -28.61
C ILE A 264 39.35 36.81 -29.64
N VAL A 265 38.45 36.91 -30.63
CA VAL A 265 38.68 37.14 -32.08
C VAL A 265 37.40 36.78 -32.85
N ALA A 266 37.12 37.62 -33.84
CA ALA A 266 36.04 37.59 -34.82
C ALA A 266 35.85 36.26 -35.57
N ASP A 267 34.64 36.05 -36.11
CA ASP A 267 34.55 35.77 -37.54
C ASP A 267 33.21 36.26 -38.13
N GLN A 268 33.33 36.97 -39.25
CA GLN A 268 32.27 37.36 -40.16
C GLN A 268 32.16 36.27 -41.24
N ALA A 269 30.95 35.82 -41.53
CA ALA A 269 30.53 35.35 -42.86
C ALA A 269 28.98 35.35 -42.84
N GLU A 270 28.31 36.33 -43.45
CA GLU A 270 27.90 36.30 -44.86
C GLU A 270 27.45 34.91 -45.36
N LEU A 271 26.13 34.76 -45.52
CA LEU A 271 25.57 34.17 -46.73
C LEU A 271 24.11 34.61 -46.88
N GLN A 272 23.93 35.55 -47.81
CA GLN A 272 22.71 35.78 -48.55
C GLN A 272 22.43 34.53 -49.39
N ASP A 273 21.20 33.99 -49.37
CA ASP A 273 20.46 33.59 -50.57
C ASP A 273 19.14 32.88 -50.24
N LEU A 274 18.09 33.37 -50.92
CA LEU A 274 16.77 32.80 -51.22
C LEU A 274 15.66 32.88 -50.14
#